data_AF-A0A2S9H427-F1
#
_entry.id   AF-A0A2S9H427-F1
#
_cell.length_a   1.000
_cell.length_b   1.000
_cell.length_c   1.000
_cell.angle_alpha   90.00
_cell.angle_beta   90.00
_cell.angle_gamma   90.00
#
_symmetry.space_group_name_H-M   'P 1'
#
loop_
_entity.id
_entity.type
_entity.pdbx_description
1 polymer ?
#
loop_
_entity_poly.entity_id
_entity_poly.type
_entity_poly.pdbx_seq_one_letter_code
_entity_poly.pdbx_strand_id
1 'polypeptide(L)'
;MNLKGYRAAGILIGNSVQSMGFFGGLTSGFRGVMGGEIKEVTDMIHAGRQAAFIHMVNEAKHESVHGIVGVSSELRGLAGNSEFLFVGSGVLGNNPGKLFTSAGDAQELYCHMDAGYDPIHFVFGNIAYSVGLVGGIFGSLKTLMRGEIREFSDIFNETRHHALSRLVSGAVRAGANAVVGIRTNVMRFNGFHEMVMSGTAARHPHLPVECDQLPVTSDLTGEELWALSSMGYAPIKLLISTSVYSLGAIGGVKAIFRGLAQGEIGELTTLVYDARENVFDRLKSEANAIGAEEVVGTKTYIVELGSGLIEIVAIGTAVRKLPGFSVQTATLPCQAIIRDKDTWLNGDGGFELQSIRAGG
;
A
#
# COMPACT_ATOMS: atom_id res chain seq x y z
N MET A 1 14.38 7.27 -18.45
CA MET A 1 13.26 8.08 -19.01
C MET A 1 13.51 8.70 -20.40
N ASN A 2 14.76 8.91 -20.88
CA ASN A 2 15.01 9.47 -22.23
C ASN A 2 14.32 8.69 -23.37
N LEU A 3 14.27 7.36 -23.27
CA LEU A 3 13.57 6.48 -24.22
C LEU A 3 12.04 6.73 -24.30
N LYS A 4 11.48 7.44 -23.32
CA LYS A 4 10.08 7.90 -23.31
C LYS A 4 9.96 9.41 -23.54
N GLY A 5 11.03 10.07 -23.99
CA GLY A 5 11.03 11.48 -24.33
C GLY A 5 11.15 12.44 -23.14
N TYR A 6 11.62 11.96 -21.98
CA TYR A 6 11.77 12.76 -20.77
C TYR A 6 13.21 12.78 -20.26
N ARG A 7 13.71 13.97 -19.91
CA ARG A 7 15.00 14.18 -19.23
C ARG A 7 14.81 14.58 -17.77
N ALA A 8 15.80 14.33 -16.92
CA ALA A 8 15.73 14.70 -15.49
C ALA A 8 15.72 16.22 -15.28
N ALA A 9 15.04 16.67 -14.22
CA ALA A 9 14.92 18.07 -13.83
C ALA A 9 14.72 18.22 -12.31
N GLY A 10 15.83 18.27 -11.58
CA GLY A 10 15.84 18.60 -10.15
C GLY A 10 15.07 17.65 -9.24
N ILE A 11 14.99 18.04 -7.97
CA ILE A 11 14.21 17.38 -6.93
C ILE A 11 13.14 18.38 -6.50
N LEU A 12 11.92 17.88 -6.29
CA LEU A 12 10.77 18.66 -5.83
C LEU A 12 10.39 18.18 -4.44
N ILE A 13 10.02 19.12 -3.57
CA ILE A 13 9.72 18.89 -2.17
C ILE A 13 8.44 19.64 -1.78
N GLY A 14 7.51 18.92 -1.17
CA GLY A 14 6.34 19.53 -0.55
C GLY A 14 6.26 19.18 0.92
N ASN A 15 6.18 20.18 1.78
CA ASN A 15 6.06 19.97 3.22
C ASN A 15 4.80 20.64 3.80
N SER A 16 4.23 20.03 4.83
CA SER A 16 3.15 20.62 5.65
C SER A 16 3.35 20.20 7.11
N VAL A 17 3.40 21.17 8.02
CA VAL A 17 3.51 20.92 9.46
C VAL A 17 2.19 21.23 10.14
N GLN A 18 1.66 20.28 10.90
CA GLN A 18 0.37 20.36 11.58
C GLN A 18 0.57 20.20 13.10
N SER A 19 -0.13 21.01 13.90
CA SER A 19 0.03 20.99 15.35
C SER A 19 -0.51 19.73 16.02
N MET A 20 0.23 19.16 16.97
CA MET A 20 -0.21 17.99 17.75
C MET A 20 -1.34 18.27 18.73
N GLY A 21 -1.61 19.54 19.09
CA GLY A 21 -2.73 19.88 19.98
C GLY A 21 -4.07 19.36 19.46
N PHE A 22 -4.19 19.28 18.12
CA PHE A 22 -5.34 18.70 17.44
C PHE A 22 -5.34 17.16 17.46
N PHE A 23 -4.18 16.50 17.27
CA PHE A 23 -4.03 15.03 17.34
C PHE A 23 -4.23 14.45 18.75
N GLY A 24 -3.73 15.12 19.79
CA GLY A 24 -3.75 14.63 21.16
C GLY A 24 -5.15 14.59 21.78
N GLY A 25 -6.00 15.57 21.45
CA GLY A 25 -7.39 15.61 21.90
C GLY A 25 -8.22 14.46 21.33
N LEU A 26 -8.05 14.18 20.03
CA LEU A 26 -8.79 13.14 19.32
C LEU A 26 -8.40 11.73 19.79
N THR A 27 -7.11 11.42 19.87
CA THR A 27 -6.63 10.08 20.28
C THR A 27 -7.01 9.71 21.72
N SER A 28 -7.25 10.69 22.60
CA SER A 28 -7.69 10.45 23.98
C SER A 28 -9.12 9.87 24.07
N GLY A 29 -9.98 10.20 23.11
CA GLY A 29 -11.39 9.74 23.04
C GLY A 29 -11.58 8.32 22.52
N PHE A 30 -10.57 7.74 21.86
CA PHE A 30 -10.65 6.39 21.26
C PHE A 30 -9.95 5.31 22.09
N ARG A 31 -9.53 5.61 23.33
CA ARG A 31 -8.97 4.60 24.24
C ARG A 31 -10.02 3.51 24.50
N GLY A 32 -9.84 2.34 23.88
CA GLY A 32 -10.70 1.17 24.06
C GLY A 32 -11.51 0.75 22.83
N VAL A 33 -11.46 1.51 21.73
CA VAL A 33 -11.99 1.07 20.43
C VAL A 33 -10.95 0.17 19.76
N MET A 34 -11.36 -1.04 19.38
CA MET A 34 -10.50 -2.04 18.74
C MET A 34 -10.87 -2.20 17.27
N GLY A 35 -9.88 -1.99 16.40
CA GLY A 35 -10.06 -2.04 14.96
C GLY A 35 -10.92 -0.88 14.44
N GLY A 36 -11.01 -0.78 13.12
CA GLY A 36 -11.84 0.21 12.47
C GLY A 36 -11.23 1.60 12.40
N GLU A 37 -11.78 2.39 11.49
CA GLU A 37 -11.31 3.73 11.20
C GLU A 37 -11.54 4.69 12.38
N ILE A 38 -10.48 5.40 12.78
CA ILE A 38 -10.57 6.64 13.54
C ILE A 38 -10.73 7.77 12.53
N LYS A 39 -11.98 8.12 12.20
CA LYS A 39 -12.29 8.96 11.04
C LYS A 39 -11.67 10.36 11.14
N GLU A 40 -11.77 10.99 12.30
CA GLU A 40 -11.24 12.34 12.52
C GLU A 40 -9.71 12.38 12.37
N VAL A 41 -9.02 11.34 12.84
CA VAL A 41 -7.57 11.20 12.67
C VAL A 41 -7.22 10.91 11.22
N THR A 42 -8.00 10.06 10.56
CA THR A 42 -7.84 9.72 9.15
C THR A 42 -7.95 10.95 8.25
N ASP A 43 -9.02 11.74 8.42
CA ASP A 43 -9.31 12.92 7.62
C ASP A 43 -8.25 14.01 7.84
N MET A 44 -7.77 14.18 9.07
CA MET A 44 -6.69 15.11 9.40
C MET A 44 -5.37 14.72 8.73
N ILE A 45 -4.97 13.44 8.83
CA ILE A 45 -3.77 12.94 8.16
C ILE A 45 -3.90 13.11 6.65
N HIS A 46 -5.08 12.80 6.11
CA HIS A 46 -5.38 12.98 4.70
C HIS A 46 -5.18 14.44 4.27
N ALA A 47 -5.76 15.38 5.01
CA ALA A 47 -5.63 16.81 4.74
C ALA A 47 -4.18 17.29 4.82
N GLY A 48 -3.41 16.81 5.81
CA GLY A 48 -1.99 17.10 5.95
C GLY A 48 -1.14 16.62 4.77
N ARG A 49 -1.34 15.36 4.34
CA ARG A 49 -0.70 14.81 3.13
C ARG A 49 -1.11 15.57 1.87
N GLN A 50 -2.39 15.88 1.73
CA GLN A 50 -2.91 16.60 0.57
C GLN A 50 -2.31 18.02 0.47
N ALA A 51 -2.18 18.73 1.60
CA ALA A 51 -1.55 20.05 1.63
C ALA A 51 -0.07 20.00 1.21
N ALA A 52 0.71 19.07 1.77
CA ALA A 52 2.11 18.86 1.39
C ALA A 52 2.25 18.52 -0.10
N PHE A 53 1.41 17.63 -0.62
CA PHE A 53 1.42 17.27 -2.04
C PHE A 53 1.07 18.45 -2.96
N ILE A 54 0.10 19.28 -2.58
CA ILE A 54 -0.22 20.52 -3.32
C ILE A 54 0.98 21.47 -3.37
N HIS A 55 1.74 21.61 -2.27
CA HIS A 55 2.96 22.42 -2.26
C HIS A 55 4.00 21.91 -3.25
N MET A 56 4.26 20.59 -3.27
CA MET A 56 5.18 19.97 -4.25
C MET A 56 4.73 20.22 -5.71
N VAL A 57 3.42 20.12 -5.99
CA VAL A 57 2.87 20.37 -7.33
C VAL A 57 2.99 21.84 -7.72
N ASN A 58 2.84 22.77 -6.77
CA ASN A 58 3.03 24.20 -7.03
C ASN A 58 4.50 24.54 -7.30
N GLU A 59 5.42 23.93 -6.57
CA GLU A 59 6.86 24.03 -6.85
C GLU A 59 7.19 23.51 -8.26
N ALA A 60 6.68 22.34 -8.64
CA ALA A 60 6.90 21.80 -9.99
C ALA A 60 6.39 22.74 -11.11
N LYS A 61 5.26 23.42 -10.88
CA LYS A 61 4.74 24.44 -11.82
C LYS A 61 5.65 25.67 -11.87
N HIS A 62 6.15 26.13 -10.73
CA HIS A 62 7.09 27.25 -10.64
C HIS A 62 8.39 26.94 -11.40
N GLU A 63 8.94 25.75 -11.20
CA GLU A 63 10.16 25.26 -11.86
C GLU A 63 9.92 24.80 -13.32
N SER A 64 8.70 24.96 -13.85
CA SER A 64 8.31 24.56 -15.21
C SER A 64 8.65 23.09 -15.54
N VAL A 65 8.51 22.21 -14.55
CA VAL A 65 8.68 20.77 -14.68
C VAL A 65 7.44 20.15 -15.32
N HIS A 66 7.61 19.15 -16.19
CA HIS A 66 6.51 18.50 -16.93
C HIS A 66 6.00 17.21 -16.27
N GLY A 67 6.76 16.65 -15.33
CA GLY A 67 6.30 15.51 -14.52
C GLY A 67 7.11 15.35 -13.24
N ILE A 68 6.51 14.71 -12.23
CA ILE A 68 7.20 14.31 -11.00
C ILE A 68 7.14 12.79 -10.88
N VAL A 69 8.29 12.13 -10.77
CA VAL A 69 8.41 10.67 -10.69
C VAL A 69 9.01 10.25 -9.35
N GLY A 70 8.74 9.01 -8.93
CA GLY A 70 9.21 8.48 -7.66
C GLY A 70 8.66 9.25 -6.47
N VAL A 71 7.41 9.74 -6.57
CA VAL A 71 6.78 10.50 -5.50
C VAL A 71 6.62 9.61 -4.27
N SER A 72 7.29 9.99 -3.18
CA SER A 72 7.19 9.35 -1.87
C SER A 72 6.52 10.28 -0.88
N SER A 73 5.92 9.70 0.17
CA SER A 73 5.21 10.45 1.21
C SER A 73 5.55 9.91 2.58
N GLU A 74 5.91 10.79 3.50
CA GLU A 74 6.29 10.45 4.86
C GLU A 74 5.45 11.24 5.87
N LEU A 75 5.17 10.61 7.01
CA LEU A 75 4.60 11.25 8.20
C LEU A 75 5.61 11.09 9.33
N ARG A 76 6.05 12.21 9.90
CA ARG A 76 7.09 12.25 10.94
C ARG A 76 6.68 13.17 12.09
N GLY A 77 7.19 12.88 13.29
CA GLY A 77 7.11 13.82 14.40
C GLY A 77 8.21 14.88 14.28
N LEU A 78 7.86 16.16 14.38
CA LEU A 78 8.81 17.27 14.30
C LEU A 78 8.52 18.32 15.38
N ALA A 79 9.42 18.44 16.37
CA ALA A 79 9.34 19.43 17.45
C ALA A 79 7.96 19.49 18.14
N GLY A 80 7.35 18.33 18.40
CA GLY A 80 6.01 18.25 18.99
C GLY A 80 4.86 18.54 18.02
N ASN A 81 5.12 18.59 16.71
CA ASN A 81 4.14 18.67 15.62
C ASN A 81 4.21 17.41 14.74
N SER A 82 3.28 17.28 13.81
CA SER A 82 3.33 16.28 12.73
C SER A 82 3.77 16.94 11.42
N GLU A 83 4.81 16.43 10.80
CA GLU A 83 5.28 16.85 9.47
C GLU A 83 4.85 15.82 8.42
N PHE A 84 4.26 16.32 7.35
CA PHE A 84 3.97 15.59 6.13
C PHE A 84 4.96 16.05 5.07
N LEU A 85 5.76 15.12 4.55
CA LEU A 85 6.80 15.39 3.57
C LEU A 85 6.53 14.59 2.30
N PHE A 86 6.62 15.26 1.16
CA PHE A 86 6.63 14.68 -0.16
C PHE A 86 7.93 15.02 -0.86
N VAL A 87 8.52 14.02 -1.52
CA VAL A 87 9.73 14.19 -2.32
C VAL A 87 9.54 13.46 -3.64
N GLY A 88 10.04 14.04 -4.73
CA GLY A 88 10.06 13.39 -6.04
C GLY A 88 11.12 13.98 -6.96
N SER A 89 11.41 13.28 -8.06
CA SER A 89 12.33 13.75 -9.10
C SER A 89 11.55 14.39 -10.23
N GLY A 90 11.93 15.59 -10.64
CA GLY A 90 11.28 16.25 -11.77
C GLY A 90 11.76 15.69 -13.10
N VAL A 91 10.90 15.76 -14.10
CA VAL A 91 11.23 15.43 -15.50
C VAL A 91 10.68 16.47 -16.47
N LEU A 92 11.45 16.74 -17.52
CA LEU A 92 11.08 17.61 -18.63
C LEU A 92 10.83 16.77 -19.88
N GLY A 93 9.60 16.79 -20.38
CA GLY A 93 9.22 16.19 -21.66
C GLY A 93 9.06 17.20 -22.79
N ASN A 94 8.72 16.69 -23.98
CA ASN A 94 8.43 17.52 -25.15
C ASN A 94 7.00 18.10 -25.19
N ASN A 95 6.13 17.68 -24.27
CA ASN A 95 4.74 18.13 -24.19
C ASN A 95 4.53 18.97 -22.93
N PRO A 96 4.68 20.31 -23.01
CA PRO A 96 4.66 21.18 -21.84
C PRO A 96 3.26 21.39 -21.23
N GLY A 97 2.20 20.92 -21.90
CA GLY A 97 0.82 21.31 -21.57
C GLY A 97 0.17 20.59 -20.40
N LYS A 98 0.72 19.47 -19.89
CA LYS A 98 0.11 18.70 -18.81
C LYS A 98 1.16 18.12 -17.87
N LEU A 99 1.22 18.67 -16.66
CA LEU A 99 1.99 18.10 -15.56
C LEU A 99 1.37 16.76 -15.14
N PHE A 100 2.20 15.71 -15.05
CA PHE A 100 1.81 14.45 -14.42
C PHE A 100 2.59 14.20 -13.13
N THR A 101 2.07 13.34 -12.26
CA THR A 101 2.81 12.85 -11.09
C THR A 101 2.67 11.33 -10.99
N SER A 102 3.69 10.66 -10.46
CA SER A 102 3.78 9.20 -10.42
C SER A 102 4.45 8.73 -9.13
N ALA A 103 3.86 7.70 -8.49
CA ALA A 103 4.50 7.01 -7.37
C ALA A 103 5.70 6.18 -7.85
N GLY A 104 5.62 5.64 -9.07
CA GLY A 104 6.72 4.91 -9.69
C GLY A 104 7.89 5.82 -10.01
N ASP A 105 9.09 5.36 -9.69
CA ASP A 105 10.35 5.98 -10.11
C ASP A 105 10.55 5.90 -11.63
N ALA A 106 11.70 6.36 -12.11
CA ALA A 106 12.03 6.38 -13.53
C ALA A 106 12.06 4.99 -14.20
N GLN A 107 12.37 3.92 -13.46
CA GLN A 107 12.43 2.56 -13.99
C GLN A 107 11.02 1.99 -14.09
N GLU A 108 10.27 2.05 -12.98
CA GLU A 108 8.91 1.54 -12.91
C GLU A 108 7.98 2.29 -13.89
N LEU A 109 8.12 3.62 -13.97
CA LEU A 109 7.32 4.41 -14.90
C LEU A 109 7.64 4.09 -16.37
N TYR A 110 8.89 3.75 -16.70
CA TYR A 110 9.22 3.29 -18.04
C TYR A 110 8.40 2.05 -18.40
N CYS A 111 8.37 1.06 -17.50
CA CYS A 111 7.63 -0.19 -17.70
C CYS A 111 6.12 0.07 -17.84
N HIS A 112 5.55 0.94 -16.99
CA HIS A 112 4.14 1.34 -17.10
C HIS A 112 3.82 1.96 -18.46
N MET A 113 4.60 2.94 -18.90
CA MET A 113 4.41 3.61 -20.20
C MET A 113 4.60 2.64 -21.37
N ASP A 114 5.54 1.69 -21.26
CA ASP A 114 5.77 0.68 -22.29
C ASP A 114 4.62 -0.33 -22.39
N ALA A 115 3.98 -0.64 -21.26
CA ALA A 115 2.75 -1.42 -21.17
C ALA A 115 1.48 -0.61 -21.51
N GLY A 116 1.61 0.61 -22.03
CA GLY A 116 0.48 1.42 -22.51
C GLY A 116 -0.22 2.27 -21.45
N TYR A 117 0.29 2.34 -20.22
CA TYR A 117 -0.27 3.18 -19.15
C TYR A 117 0.33 4.59 -19.19
N ASP A 118 -0.47 5.57 -19.61
CA ASP A 118 -0.10 6.99 -19.61
C ASP A 118 -0.32 7.59 -18.20
N PRO A 119 0.73 8.05 -17.49
CA PRO A 119 0.58 8.55 -16.13
C PRO A 119 -0.19 9.87 -16.07
N ILE A 120 -1.03 10.01 -15.05
CA ILE A 120 -1.81 11.23 -14.82
C ILE A 120 -1.47 11.83 -13.47
N HIS A 121 -1.56 11.03 -12.40
CA HIS A 121 -1.49 11.57 -11.05
C HIS A 121 -0.97 10.57 -10.03
N PHE A 122 -0.14 11.03 -9.10
CA PHE A 122 0.10 10.36 -7.84
C PHE A 122 -1.20 10.40 -7.04
N VAL A 123 -1.67 9.23 -6.61
CA VAL A 123 -2.86 9.10 -5.76
C VAL A 123 -2.50 8.34 -4.50
N PHE A 124 -3.18 8.66 -3.41
CA PHE A 124 -3.04 7.96 -2.15
C PHE A 124 -4.39 7.83 -1.42
N GLY A 125 -4.53 6.78 -0.63
CA GLY A 125 -5.64 6.57 0.30
C GLY A 125 -5.09 6.13 1.64
N ASN A 126 -5.37 6.89 2.71
CA ASN A 126 -4.92 6.59 4.05
C ASN A 126 -6.09 6.24 4.96
N ILE A 127 -5.77 5.50 6.03
CA ILE A 127 -6.68 5.19 7.12
C ILE A 127 -5.90 5.09 8.43
N ALA A 128 -6.38 5.75 9.47
CA ALA A 128 -5.89 5.62 10.83
C ALA A 128 -6.82 4.69 11.60
N TYR A 129 -6.27 3.71 12.31
CA TYR A 129 -7.04 2.74 13.08
C TYR A 129 -6.33 2.37 14.38
N SER A 130 -7.11 2.00 15.39
CA SER A 130 -6.60 1.57 16.69
C SER A 130 -6.38 0.06 16.70
N VAL A 131 -5.25 -0.37 17.28
CA VAL A 131 -4.98 -1.78 17.62
C VAL A 131 -5.02 -1.96 19.16
N GLY A 132 -5.38 -0.92 19.92
CA GLY A 132 -5.06 -0.79 21.35
C GLY A 132 -6.07 -1.36 22.37
N LEU A 133 -5.49 -2.14 23.29
CA LEU A 133 -5.86 -2.53 24.68
C LEU A 133 -7.35 -2.67 25.07
N VAL A 134 -7.84 -3.86 24.77
CA VAL A 134 -8.83 -4.65 25.49
C VAL A 134 -8.95 -4.35 27.00
N GLY A 135 -9.96 -3.56 27.39
CA GLY A 135 -10.40 -3.44 28.79
C GLY A 135 -11.75 -4.14 29.07
N GLY A 136 -12.66 -4.14 28.09
CA GLY A 136 -14.02 -4.69 28.28
C GLY A 136 -14.27 -6.04 27.61
N ILE A 137 -13.72 -6.26 26.41
CA ILE A 137 -14.09 -7.42 25.57
C ILE A 137 -13.39 -8.72 26.01
N PHE A 138 -12.13 -8.71 26.51
CA PHE A 138 -11.49 -9.94 27.03
C PHE A 138 -12.16 -10.49 28.29
N GLY A 139 -12.94 -9.69 29.03
CA GLY A 139 -13.73 -10.24 30.13
C GLY A 139 -14.66 -11.35 29.63
N SER A 140 -15.18 -11.21 28.41
CA SER A 140 -16.03 -12.19 27.72
C SER A 140 -15.27 -13.10 26.74
N LEU A 141 -14.10 -12.68 26.25
CA LEU A 141 -13.26 -13.43 25.29
C LEU A 141 -12.20 -14.33 25.95
N LYS A 142 -12.04 -14.30 27.29
CA LYS A 142 -11.21 -15.28 28.03
C LYS A 142 -11.63 -16.73 27.79
N THR A 143 -12.82 -16.95 27.25
CA THR A 143 -13.39 -18.24 26.83
C THR A 143 -13.29 -18.49 25.32
N LEU A 144 -12.64 -17.65 24.53
CA LEU A 144 -12.60 -17.82 23.09
C LEU A 144 -11.75 -19.02 22.69
N MET A 145 -12.39 -19.93 21.96
CA MET A 145 -11.77 -21.06 21.31
C MET A 145 -10.68 -20.57 20.36
N ARG A 146 -9.60 -21.35 20.31
CA ARG A 146 -8.53 -21.23 19.31
C ARG A 146 -9.12 -21.18 17.90
N GLY A 147 -8.65 -20.26 17.06
CA GLY A 147 -9.12 -20.10 15.69
C GLY A 147 -9.29 -18.64 15.26
N GLU A 148 -9.91 -18.44 14.11
CA GLU A 148 -10.20 -17.12 13.54
C GLU A 148 -11.24 -16.38 14.41
N ILE A 149 -10.93 -15.14 14.76
CA ILE A 149 -11.89 -14.20 15.31
C ILE A 149 -12.50 -13.44 14.12
N ARG A 150 -13.66 -13.90 13.65
CA ARG A 150 -14.27 -13.38 12.41
C ARG A 150 -14.59 -11.89 12.52
N GLU A 151 -15.08 -11.43 13.66
CA GLU A 151 -15.42 -10.03 13.88
C GLU A 151 -14.20 -9.11 13.72
N PHE A 152 -13.04 -9.52 14.24
CA PHE A 152 -11.81 -8.75 14.03
C PHE A 152 -11.30 -8.87 12.61
N SER A 153 -11.37 -10.06 12.02
CA SER A 153 -10.98 -10.29 10.62
C SER A 153 -11.76 -9.37 9.69
N ASP A 154 -13.08 -9.27 9.88
CA ASP A 154 -13.97 -8.46 9.07
C ASP A 154 -13.69 -6.96 9.28
N ILE A 155 -13.51 -6.49 10.52
CA ILE A 155 -13.17 -5.08 10.80
C ILE A 155 -11.86 -4.66 10.13
N PHE A 156 -10.81 -5.49 10.23
CA PHE A 156 -9.52 -5.19 9.61
C PHE A 156 -9.59 -5.29 8.09
N ASN A 157 -10.34 -6.26 7.56
CA ASN A 157 -10.56 -6.39 6.12
C ASN A 157 -11.27 -5.15 5.56
N GLU A 158 -12.37 -4.71 6.18
CA GLU A 158 -13.08 -3.49 5.82
C GLU A 158 -12.17 -2.26 5.89
N THR A 159 -11.38 -2.13 6.96
CA THR A 159 -10.42 -1.01 7.12
C THR A 159 -9.43 -0.95 5.95
N ARG A 160 -8.88 -2.09 5.50
CA ARG A 160 -7.96 -2.12 4.35
C ARG A 160 -8.66 -1.78 3.03
N HIS A 161 -9.89 -2.28 2.83
CA HIS A 161 -10.69 -1.96 1.64
C HIS A 161 -11.08 -0.49 1.59
N HIS A 162 -11.34 0.15 2.74
CA HIS A 162 -11.60 1.57 2.82
C HIS A 162 -10.39 2.42 2.36
N ALA A 163 -9.16 2.02 2.73
CA ALA A 163 -7.95 2.69 2.23
C ALA A 163 -7.82 2.57 0.70
N LEU A 164 -8.07 1.38 0.15
CA LEU A 164 -8.09 1.16 -1.31
C LEU A 164 -9.19 1.98 -2.00
N SER A 165 -10.39 2.04 -1.43
CA SER A 165 -11.50 2.82 -1.97
C SER A 165 -11.17 4.32 -2.05
N ARG A 166 -10.46 4.87 -1.05
CA ARG A 166 -9.98 6.25 -1.07
C ARG A 166 -8.96 6.49 -2.19
N LEU A 167 -8.02 5.57 -2.37
CA LEU A 167 -7.05 5.60 -3.47
C LEU A 167 -7.75 5.62 -4.84
N VAL A 168 -8.71 4.69 -5.04
CA VAL A 168 -9.51 4.58 -6.27
C VAL A 168 -10.32 5.86 -6.52
N SER A 169 -10.95 6.40 -5.47
CA SER A 169 -11.69 7.67 -5.57
C SER A 169 -10.78 8.83 -6.01
N GLY A 170 -9.52 8.84 -5.57
CA GLY A 170 -8.51 9.78 -6.05
C GLY A 170 -8.22 9.63 -7.55
N ALA A 171 -8.12 8.40 -8.03
CA ALA A 171 -7.88 8.11 -9.45
C ALA A 171 -9.07 8.50 -10.34
N VAL A 172 -10.30 8.22 -9.91
CA VAL A 172 -11.52 8.66 -10.60
C VAL A 172 -11.55 10.19 -10.73
N ARG A 173 -11.27 10.92 -9.64
CA ARG A 173 -11.20 12.39 -9.67
C ARG A 173 -10.11 12.92 -10.60
N ALA A 174 -9.00 12.19 -10.75
CA ALA A 174 -7.93 12.53 -11.68
C ALA A 174 -8.28 12.20 -13.15
N GLY A 175 -9.40 11.51 -13.41
CA GLY A 175 -9.77 11.03 -14.75
C GLY A 175 -8.89 9.88 -15.23
N ALA A 176 -8.39 9.05 -14.32
CA ALA A 176 -7.68 7.81 -14.62
C ALA A 176 -8.62 6.61 -14.68
N ASN A 177 -8.22 5.56 -15.40
CA ASN A 177 -8.94 4.28 -15.43
C ASN A 177 -8.11 3.11 -14.86
N ALA A 178 -6.92 3.42 -14.33
CA ALA A 178 -6.05 2.47 -13.64
C ALA A 178 -5.29 3.15 -12.49
N VAL A 179 -4.95 2.37 -11.46
CA VAL A 179 -3.91 2.70 -10.47
C VAL A 179 -2.92 1.55 -10.42
N VAL A 180 -1.71 1.80 -10.89
CA VAL A 180 -0.64 0.80 -11.02
C VAL A 180 0.52 1.09 -10.07
N GLY A 181 1.29 0.04 -9.75
CA GLY A 181 2.40 0.13 -8.81
C GLY A 181 1.94 0.51 -7.40
N ILE A 182 0.79 -0.01 -6.95
CA ILE A 182 0.27 0.29 -5.62
C ILE A 182 1.25 -0.22 -4.57
N ARG A 183 1.64 0.65 -3.65
CA ARG A 183 2.45 0.34 -2.47
C ARG A 183 1.60 0.56 -1.24
N THR A 184 1.67 -0.38 -0.31
CA THR A 184 1.02 -0.27 1.00
C THR A 184 2.09 -0.10 2.07
N ASN A 185 1.96 0.94 2.89
CA ASN A 185 2.78 1.13 4.08
C ASN A 185 1.88 1.19 5.31
N VAL A 186 2.26 0.47 6.36
CA VAL A 186 1.61 0.52 7.67
C VAL A 186 2.64 0.98 8.69
N MET A 187 2.36 2.11 9.35
CA MET A 187 3.21 2.64 10.40
C MET A 187 2.44 2.82 11.71
N ARG A 188 3.14 2.71 12.84
CA ARG A 188 2.61 3.11 14.13
C ARG A 188 2.95 4.57 14.39
N PHE A 189 1.94 5.39 14.66
CA PHE A 189 2.11 6.82 14.93
C PHE A 189 1.24 7.26 16.11
N ASN A 190 1.85 7.85 17.14
CA ASN A 190 1.14 8.44 18.30
C ASN A 190 0.01 7.59 18.91
N GLY A 191 0.20 6.27 18.98
CA GLY A 191 -0.73 5.34 19.64
C GLY A 191 -1.76 4.68 18.73
N PHE A 192 -1.82 5.04 17.45
CA PHE A 192 -2.63 4.36 16.42
C PHE A 192 -1.73 3.81 15.31
N HIS A 193 -2.32 3.05 14.38
CA HIS A 193 -1.67 2.65 13.13
C HIS A 193 -2.23 3.49 11.99
N GLU A 194 -1.37 4.02 11.13
CA GLU A 194 -1.75 4.55 9.83
C GLU A 194 -1.40 3.49 8.78
N MET A 195 -2.37 3.13 7.96
CA MET A 195 -2.13 2.46 6.69
C MET A 195 -2.32 3.48 5.57
N VAL A 196 -1.34 3.57 4.67
CA VAL A 196 -1.43 4.37 3.44
C VAL A 196 -1.15 3.48 2.24
N MET A 197 -2.05 3.54 1.26
CA MET A 197 -1.81 3.02 -0.07
C MET A 197 -1.49 4.19 -0.99
N SER A 198 -0.48 4.06 -1.85
CA SER A 198 -0.16 5.04 -2.88
C SER A 198 0.18 4.35 -4.20
N GLY A 199 -0.08 5.03 -5.31
CA GLY A 199 0.17 4.46 -6.63
C GLY A 199 0.14 5.52 -7.73
N THR A 200 0.33 5.07 -8.96
CA THR A 200 0.28 5.93 -10.15
C THR A 200 -1.08 5.76 -10.82
N ALA A 201 -1.93 6.78 -10.72
CA ALA A 201 -3.14 6.85 -11.51
C ALA A 201 -2.78 7.11 -12.97
N ALA A 202 -3.24 6.24 -13.86
CA ALA A 202 -2.88 6.23 -15.27
C ALA A 202 -4.10 5.96 -16.16
N ARG A 203 -3.95 6.23 -17.44
CA ARG A 203 -4.94 5.88 -18.47
C ARG A 203 -4.38 4.85 -19.42
N HIS A 204 -5.14 3.77 -19.62
CA HIS A 204 -4.86 2.75 -20.62
C HIS A 204 -6.02 2.69 -21.63
N PRO A 205 -5.77 2.79 -22.95
CA PRO A 205 -6.83 2.94 -23.96
C PRO A 205 -7.65 1.66 -24.20
N HIS A 206 -7.10 0.48 -23.91
CA HIS A 206 -7.80 -0.79 -24.07
C HIS A 206 -8.57 -1.26 -22.82
N LEU A 207 -8.54 -0.49 -21.73
CA LEU A 207 -9.39 -0.80 -20.59
C LEU A 207 -10.86 -0.48 -20.92
N PRO A 208 -11.81 -1.29 -20.44
CA PRO A 208 -13.24 -1.03 -20.61
C PRO A 208 -13.66 0.35 -20.08
N VAL A 209 -14.72 0.93 -20.65
CA VAL A 209 -15.20 2.28 -20.27
C VAL A 209 -15.68 2.34 -18.83
N GLU A 210 -16.15 1.21 -18.27
CA GLU A 210 -16.56 1.09 -16.88
C GLU A 210 -15.40 1.40 -15.92
N CYS A 211 -14.15 1.20 -16.36
CA CYS A 211 -12.97 1.53 -15.59
C CYS A 211 -12.76 3.03 -15.39
N ASP A 212 -13.48 3.90 -16.11
CA ASP A 212 -13.48 5.35 -15.83
C ASP A 212 -14.16 5.68 -14.48
N GLN A 213 -15.08 4.82 -14.02
CA GLN A 213 -15.73 4.96 -12.71
C GLN A 213 -15.20 3.96 -11.68
N LEU A 214 -14.66 2.83 -12.15
CA LEU A 214 -14.02 1.82 -11.31
C LEU A 214 -12.63 1.45 -11.85
N PRO A 215 -11.63 2.32 -11.65
CA PRO A 215 -10.27 2.08 -12.10
C PRO A 215 -9.74 0.72 -11.67
N VAL A 216 -9.03 0.03 -12.58
CA VAL A 216 -8.32 -1.19 -12.22
C VAL A 216 -7.22 -0.87 -11.21
N THR A 217 -6.92 -1.80 -10.31
CA THR A 217 -5.89 -1.60 -9.28
C THR A 217 -4.88 -2.74 -9.30
N SER A 218 -3.61 -2.43 -9.06
CA SER A 218 -2.52 -3.42 -9.13
C SER A 218 -1.35 -3.02 -8.24
N ASP A 219 -0.86 -3.95 -7.41
CA ASP A 219 0.38 -3.82 -6.64
C ASP A 219 1.61 -4.41 -7.34
N LEU A 220 1.42 -4.94 -8.56
CA LEU A 220 2.51 -5.46 -9.38
C LEU A 220 3.62 -4.42 -9.57
N THR A 221 4.86 -4.89 -9.59
CA THR A 221 5.99 -4.06 -9.99
C THR A 221 5.87 -3.68 -11.46
N GLY A 222 6.65 -2.68 -11.90
CA GLY A 222 6.64 -2.27 -13.29
C GLY A 222 6.99 -3.42 -14.24
N GLU A 223 7.97 -4.23 -13.88
CA GLU A 223 8.42 -5.39 -14.64
C GLU A 223 7.37 -6.51 -14.69
N GLU A 224 6.70 -6.80 -13.57
CA GLU A 224 5.59 -7.75 -13.52
C GLU A 224 4.43 -7.30 -14.42
N LEU A 225 4.03 -6.02 -14.30
CA LEU A 225 2.97 -5.46 -15.14
C LEU A 225 3.34 -5.50 -16.63
N TRP A 226 4.59 -5.16 -16.97
CA TRP A 226 5.10 -5.23 -18.33
C TRP A 226 5.09 -6.67 -18.86
N ALA A 227 5.58 -7.63 -18.08
CA ALA A 227 5.62 -9.03 -18.48
C ALA A 227 4.22 -9.60 -18.73
N LEU A 228 3.26 -9.33 -17.83
CA LEU A 228 1.88 -9.74 -18.01
C LEU A 228 1.22 -9.07 -19.22
N SER A 229 1.43 -7.76 -19.40
CA SER A 229 0.92 -7.03 -20.56
C SER A 229 1.49 -7.57 -21.87
N SER A 230 2.76 -8.02 -21.89
CA SER A 230 3.38 -8.66 -23.06
C SER A 230 2.72 -9.98 -23.45
N MET A 231 2.06 -10.64 -22.49
CA MET A 231 1.30 -11.88 -22.69
C MET A 231 -0.21 -11.62 -22.88
N GLY A 232 -0.63 -10.35 -22.95
CA GLY A 232 -2.01 -9.93 -23.14
C GLY A 232 -2.86 -9.87 -21.87
N TYR A 233 -2.25 -10.01 -20.68
CA TYR A 233 -2.95 -9.88 -19.41
C TYR A 233 -3.06 -8.42 -18.96
N ALA A 234 -4.24 -8.07 -18.44
CA ALA A 234 -4.53 -6.81 -17.78
C ALA A 234 -4.82 -7.04 -16.30
N PRO A 235 -4.41 -6.14 -15.40
CA PRO A 235 -4.89 -6.12 -14.03
C PRO A 235 -6.37 -5.76 -13.98
N ILE A 236 -7.08 -6.34 -13.02
CA ILE A 236 -8.49 -6.05 -12.75
C ILE A 236 -8.60 -5.35 -11.40
N LYS A 237 -8.04 -5.95 -10.35
CA LYS A 237 -8.20 -5.46 -8.97
C LYS A 237 -7.05 -5.94 -8.09
N LEU A 238 -6.58 -5.04 -7.23
CA LEU A 238 -5.78 -5.37 -6.06
C LEU A 238 -6.70 -6.02 -5.03
N LEU A 239 -6.48 -7.30 -4.78
CA LEU A 239 -7.21 -8.09 -3.82
C LEU A 239 -6.47 -8.07 -2.48
N ILE A 240 -7.21 -7.94 -1.40
CA ILE A 240 -6.67 -7.91 -0.03
C ILE A 240 -7.57 -8.78 0.82
N SER A 241 -7.00 -9.72 1.56
CA SER A 241 -7.73 -10.53 2.52
C SER A 241 -7.00 -10.54 3.85
N THR A 242 -7.75 -10.44 4.93
CA THR A 242 -7.22 -10.45 6.30
C THR A 242 -7.94 -11.50 7.15
N SER A 243 -7.18 -12.22 7.95
CA SER A 243 -7.71 -13.06 9.03
C SER A 243 -6.96 -12.79 10.35
N VAL A 244 -7.70 -12.60 11.43
CA VAL A 244 -7.18 -12.38 12.79
C VAL A 244 -7.42 -13.63 13.61
N TYR A 245 -6.37 -14.17 14.21
CA TYR A 245 -6.40 -15.42 14.96
C TYR A 245 -5.98 -15.22 16.42
N SER A 246 -6.65 -15.95 17.30
CA SER A 246 -6.25 -16.08 18.70
C SER A 246 -5.34 -17.29 18.89
N LEU A 247 -4.18 -17.06 19.47
CA LEU A 247 -3.30 -18.10 20.00
C LEU A 247 -3.80 -18.64 21.35
N GLY A 248 -4.86 -18.07 21.94
CA GLY A 248 -5.42 -18.47 23.23
C GLY A 248 -4.51 -18.16 24.43
N ALA A 249 -4.77 -18.80 25.58
CA ALA A 249 -3.99 -18.66 26.82
C ALA A 249 -2.50 -19.07 26.69
N ILE A 250 -2.11 -19.57 25.52
CA ILE A 250 -0.72 -19.78 25.09
C ILE A 250 0.01 -18.43 24.91
N GLY A 251 -0.68 -17.27 24.95
CA GLY A 251 -0.05 -15.94 25.09
C GLY A 251 0.76 -15.71 26.38
N GLY A 252 0.70 -16.65 27.34
CA GLY A 252 1.62 -16.71 28.50
C GLY A 252 2.97 -17.41 28.22
N VAL A 253 3.31 -17.66 26.95
CA VAL A 253 4.46 -18.46 26.51
C VAL A 253 5.83 -17.87 26.85
N LYS A 254 5.92 -16.58 27.17
CA LYS A 254 7.17 -15.99 27.70
C LYS A 254 7.67 -16.69 28.98
N ALA A 255 6.79 -17.38 29.71
CA ALA A 255 7.11 -18.16 30.91
C ALA A 255 7.40 -19.66 30.64
N ILE A 256 6.90 -20.23 29.53
CA ILE A 256 7.11 -21.65 29.18
C ILE A 256 8.33 -21.84 28.26
N PHE A 257 8.59 -20.88 27.36
CA PHE A 257 9.59 -21.02 26.28
C PHE A 257 10.98 -20.46 26.59
N ARG A 258 11.19 -19.85 27.75
CA ARG A 258 12.55 -19.47 28.18
C ARG A 258 13.43 -20.67 28.56
N GLY A 259 12.91 -21.90 28.58
CA GLY A 259 13.62 -23.06 29.12
C GLY A 259 13.84 -24.28 28.21
N LEU A 260 12.95 -24.64 27.26
CA LEU A 260 12.89 -26.06 26.86
C LEU A 260 12.55 -26.45 25.40
N ALA A 261 12.37 -25.56 24.42
CA ALA A 261 11.96 -26.00 23.07
C ALA A 261 12.92 -25.54 21.96
N GLN A 262 13.85 -26.41 21.56
CA GLN A 262 14.39 -26.44 20.20
C GLN A 262 13.49 -27.34 19.36
N GLY A 263 12.73 -26.78 18.41
CA GLY A 263 11.87 -27.55 17.50
C GLY A 263 10.64 -26.79 17.00
N GLU A 264 9.94 -27.38 16.03
CA GLU A 264 8.66 -26.89 15.51
C GLU A 264 7.56 -27.00 16.58
N ILE A 265 6.78 -25.94 16.75
CA ILE A 265 5.58 -25.97 17.60
C ILE A 265 4.41 -26.34 16.68
N GLY A 266 4.15 -27.64 16.52
CA GLY A 266 3.16 -28.14 15.55
C GLY A 266 1.80 -27.45 15.64
N GLU A 267 1.36 -27.09 16.84
CA GLU A 267 0.13 -26.32 17.05
C GLU A 267 0.15 -24.91 16.44
N LEU A 268 1.24 -24.17 16.62
CA LEU A 268 1.40 -22.84 16.02
C LEU A 268 1.52 -22.97 14.50
N THR A 269 2.21 -24.00 14.01
CA THR A 269 2.29 -24.29 12.57
C THR A 269 0.91 -24.48 11.97
N THR A 270 0.08 -25.34 12.55
CA THR A 270 -1.29 -25.59 12.04
C THR A 270 -2.12 -24.31 12.06
N LEU A 271 -2.06 -23.52 13.13
CA LEU A 271 -2.79 -22.25 13.21
C LEU A 271 -2.41 -21.27 12.10
N VAL A 272 -1.11 -21.09 11.86
CA VAL A 272 -0.63 -20.21 10.80
C VAL A 272 -0.99 -20.77 9.42
N TYR A 273 -0.98 -22.10 9.26
CA TYR A 273 -1.40 -22.76 8.03
C TYR A 273 -2.89 -22.52 7.74
N ASP A 274 -3.77 -22.81 8.69
CA ASP A 274 -5.22 -22.59 8.57
C ASP A 274 -5.55 -21.12 8.27
N ALA A 275 -4.85 -20.21 8.95
CA ALA A 275 -5.01 -18.78 8.75
C ALA A 275 -4.56 -18.32 7.35
N ARG A 276 -3.52 -18.94 6.78
CA ARG A 276 -3.09 -18.70 5.39
C ARG A 276 -4.11 -19.25 4.40
N GLU A 277 -4.57 -20.48 4.60
CA GLU A 277 -5.57 -21.11 3.75
C GLU A 277 -6.84 -20.24 3.66
N ASN A 278 -7.34 -19.77 4.80
CA ASN A 278 -8.50 -18.90 4.86
C ASN A 278 -8.34 -17.59 4.08
N VAL A 279 -7.20 -16.90 4.18
CA VAL A 279 -7.01 -15.67 3.41
C VAL A 279 -6.86 -15.94 1.91
N PHE A 280 -6.24 -17.04 1.51
CA PHE A 280 -6.12 -17.40 0.09
C PHE A 280 -7.45 -17.84 -0.52
N ASP A 281 -8.29 -18.55 0.23
CA ASP A 281 -9.61 -18.95 -0.26
C ASP A 281 -10.54 -17.75 -0.44
N ARG A 282 -10.47 -16.76 0.47
CA ARG A 282 -11.17 -15.48 0.30
C ARG A 282 -10.67 -14.73 -0.94
N LEU A 283 -9.34 -14.63 -1.14
CA LEU A 283 -8.77 -14.00 -2.35
C LEU A 283 -9.22 -14.68 -3.63
N LYS A 284 -9.18 -16.02 -3.69
CA LYS A 284 -9.64 -16.80 -4.86
C LYS A 284 -11.13 -16.58 -5.11
N SER A 285 -11.95 -16.62 -4.07
CA SER A 285 -13.39 -16.39 -4.17
C SER A 285 -13.70 -15.01 -4.74
N GLU A 286 -13.01 -13.97 -4.24
CA GLU A 286 -13.16 -12.61 -4.75
C GLU A 286 -12.69 -12.49 -6.20
N ALA A 287 -11.54 -13.07 -6.56
CA ALA A 287 -11.01 -13.11 -7.92
C ALA A 287 -12.01 -13.75 -8.90
N ASN A 288 -12.57 -14.90 -8.52
CA ASN A 288 -13.59 -15.59 -9.31
C ASN A 288 -14.85 -14.74 -9.48
N ALA A 289 -15.30 -14.07 -8.41
CA ALA A 289 -16.49 -13.22 -8.44
C ALA A 289 -16.37 -12.02 -9.40
N ILE A 290 -15.15 -11.50 -9.60
CA ILE A 290 -14.86 -10.42 -10.56
C ILE A 290 -14.43 -10.93 -11.95
N GLY A 291 -14.48 -12.24 -12.17
CA GLY A 291 -14.14 -12.86 -13.45
C GLY A 291 -12.66 -12.76 -13.82
N ALA A 292 -11.77 -12.77 -12.82
CA ALA A 292 -10.34 -12.89 -13.04
C ALA A 292 -9.98 -14.32 -13.50
N GLU A 293 -8.94 -14.44 -14.32
CA GLU A 293 -8.39 -15.75 -14.70
C GLU A 293 -7.38 -16.24 -13.66
N GLU A 294 -6.58 -15.32 -13.11
CA GLU A 294 -5.50 -15.64 -12.17
C GLU A 294 -5.33 -14.56 -11.10
N VAL A 295 -4.64 -14.91 -10.01
CA VAL A 295 -4.13 -13.97 -9.00
C VAL A 295 -2.62 -14.08 -8.95
N VAL A 296 -1.92 -12.98 -9.23
CA VAL A 296 -0.46 -12.95 -9.37
C VAL A 296 0.17 -11.90 -8.44
N GLY A 297 1.48 -12.00 -8.24
CA GLY A 297 2.22 -11.08 -7.35
C GLY A 297 1.85 -11.24 -5.87
N THR A 298 1.35 -12.42 -5.49
CA THR A 298 0.76 -12.67 -4.17
C THR A 298 1.80 -12.57 -3.06
N LYS A 299 1.50 -11.77 -2.02
CA LYS A 299 2.35 -11.57 -0.84
C LYS A 299 1.53 -11.87 0.41
N THR A 300 2.20 -12.40 1.44
CA THR A 300 1.55 -12.69 2.73
C THR A 300 2.39 -12.14 3.88
N TYR A 301 1.71 -11.48 4.81
CA TYR A 301 2.31 -10.87 5.99
C TYR A 301 1.66 -11.43 7.24
N ILE A 302 2.47 -11.59 8.29
CA ILE A 302 1.99 -11.93 9.63
C ILE A 302 2.35 -10.77 10.55
N VAL A 303 1.36 -10.23 11.25
CA VAL A 303 1.51 -9.09 12.16
C VAL A 303 1.07 -9.51 13.55
N GLU A 304 1.91 -9.32 14.55
CA GLU A 304 1.53 -9.53 15.95
C GLU A 304 0.74 -8.30 16.45
N LEU A 305 -0.53 -8.50 16.80
CA LEU A 305 -1.39 -7.43 17.31
C LEU A 305 -1.26 -7.24 18.84
N GLY A 306 -0.53 -8.14 19.51
CA GLY A 306 -0.41 -8.21 20.96
C GLY A 306 -1.46 -9.12 21.60
N SER A 307 -1.31 -9.39 22.91
CA SER A 307 -2.24 -10.21 23.70
C SER A 307 -2.51 -11.62 23.14
N GLY A 308 -1.56 -12.19 22.40
CA GLY A 308 -1.70 -13.50 21.75
C GLY A 308 -2.57 -13.49 20.49
N LEU A 309 -2.80 -12.32 19.89
CA LEU A 309 -3.46 -12.21 18.59
C LEU A 309 -2.43 -12.04 17.47
N ILE A 310 -2.62 -12.78 16.39
CA ILE A 310 -1.89 -12.61 15.14
C ILE A 310 -2.87 -12.22 14.04
N GLU A 311 -2.39 -11.40 13.13
CA GLU A 311 -3.08 -11.05 11.90
C GLU A 311 -2.31 -11.62 10.72
N ILE A 312 -3.01 -12.30 9.82
CA ILE A 312 -2.48 -12.71 8.52
C ILE A 312 -3.15 -11.87 7.46
N VAL A 313 -2.33 -11.23 6.61
CA VAL A 313 -2.79 -10.44 5.47
C VAL A 313 -2.23 -11.09 4.21
N ALA A 314 -3.09 -11.36 3.23
CA ALA A 314 -2.68 -11.72 1.89
C ALA A 314 -3.11 -10.63 0.91
N ILE A 315 -2.22 -10.30 -0.02
CA ILE A 315 -2.43 -9.31 -1.07
C ILE A 315 -2.04 -9.96 -2.39
N GLY A 316 -2.77 -9.68 -3.46
CA GLY A 316 -2.39 -10.08 -4.81
C GLY A 316 -3.18 -9.30 -5.86
N THR A 317 -2.73 -9.34 -7.10
CA THR A 317 -3.42 -8.66 -8.21
C THR A 317 -4.18 -9.69 -9.04
N ALA A 318 -5.51 -9.54 -9.12
CA ALA A 318 -6.34 -10.29 -10.05
C ALA A 318 -6.09 -9.82 -11.48
N VAL A 319 -5.91 -10.76 -12.41
CA VAL A 319 -5.60 -10.49 -13.82
C VAL A 319 -6.46 -11.32 -14.77
N ARG A 320 -6.65 -10.83 -15.99
CA ARG A 320 -7.35 -11.53 -17.08
C ARG A 320 -6.81 -11.07 -18.42
N LYS A 321 -6.89 -11.90 -19.46
CA LYS A 321 -6.57 -11.47 -20.82
C LYS A 321 -7.58 -10.45 -21.35
N LEU A 322 -7.09 -9.36 -21.94
CA LEU A 322 -7.91 -8.38 -22.64
C LEU A 322 -7.36 -8.13 -24.05
N PRO A 323 -8.22 -8.09 -25.09
CA PRO A 323 -7.78 -7.78 -26.44
C PRO A 323 -7.08 -6.42 -26.52
N GLY A 324 -5.94 -6.37 -27.21
CA GLY A 324 -5.17 -5.15 -27.41
C GLY A 324 -4.18 -4.81 -26.29
N PHE A 325 -4.14 -5.59 -25.20
CA PHE A 325 -3.04 -5.48 -24.23
C PHE A 325 -1.75 -6.05 -24.81
N SER A 326 -0.72 -5.23 -24.82
CA SER A 326 0.62 -5.55 -25.32
C SER A 326 1.64 -4.58 -24.74
N VAL A 327 2.89 -4.73 -25.12
CA VAL A 327 3.98 -3.80 -24.80
C VAL A 327 4.50 -3.13 -26.07
N GLN A 328 5.04 -1.91 -25.94
CA GLN A 328 5.59 -1.15 -27.06
C GLN A 328 6.95 -1.69 -27.52
N THR A 329 7.74 -2.24 -26.60
CA THR A 329 9.06 -2.81 -26.89
C THR A 329 9.06 -4.33 -26.71
N ALA A 330 9.85 -5.04 -27.51
CA ALA A 330 10.00 -6.50 -27.37
C ALA A 330 10.81 -6.91 -26.13
N THR A 331 11.63 -6.00 -25.60
CA THR A 331 12.54 -6.25 -24.48
C THR A 331 12.71 -4.98 -23.64
N LEU A 332 12.70 -5.13 -22.32
CA LEU A 332 13.04 -4.03 -21.42
C LEU A 332 14.53 -3.67 -21.55
N PRO A 333 14.89 -2.37 -21.53
CA PRO A 333 16.28 -1.94 -21.44
C PRO A 333 16.87 -2.34 -20.08
N CYS A 334 18.17 -2.60 -20.01
CA CYS A 334 18.82 -3.02 -18.76
C CYS A 334 18.52 -2.09 -17.58
N GLN A 335 18.48 -0.77 -17.80
CA GLN A 335 18.18 0.22 -16.78
C GLN A 335 16.75 0.14 -16.23
N ALA A 336 15.83 -0.55 -16.88
CA ALA A 336 14.48 -0.79 -16.37
C ALA A 336 14.38 -2.06 -15.49
N ILE A 337 15.48 -2.81 -15.35
CA ILE A 337 15.53 -4.07 -14.57
C ILE A 337 16.58 -3.98 -13.45
N ILE A 338 17.60 -3.13 -13.61
CA ILE A 338 18.68 -2.99 -12.62
C ILE A 338 18.13 -2.30 -11.37
N ARG A 339 17.98 -3.09 -10.30
CA ARG A 339 17.64 -2.55 -8.98
C ARG A 339 18.78 -1.69 -8.44
N ASP A 340 18.40 -0.56 -7.85
CA ASP A 340 19.31 0.24 -7.05
C ASP A 340 19.83 -0.62 -5.89
N LYS A 341 21.13 -0.49 -5.63
CA LYS A 341 21.78 -1.17 -4.51
C LYS A 341 21.91 -0.20 -3.37
N ASP A 342 21.41 -0.58 -2.21
CA ASP A 342 21.70 0.16 -0.98
C ASP A 342 23.21 0.15 -0.75
N THR A 343 23.81 1.34 -0.83
CA THR A 343 25.22 1.57 -0.49
C THR A 343 25.42 1.86 0.99
N TRP A 344 24.31 2.00 1.72
CA TRP A 344 24.25 2.17 3.16
C TRP A 344 23.60 0.95 3.81
N LEU A 345 24.43 0.00 4.26
CA LEU A 345 23.98 -1.20 4.95
C LEU A 345 24.11 -0.98 6.46
N ASN A 346 23.02 -0.55 7.13
CA ASN A 346 22.99 -0.56 8.59
C ASN A 346 22.80 -2.01 9.07
N GLY A 347 23.84 -2.60 9.65
CA GLY A 347 23.72 -3.83 10.45
C GLY A 347 22.84 -3.60 11.67
N ASP A 348 22.20 -4.68 12.15
CA ASP A 348 21.29 -4.74 13.29
C ASP A 348 21.68 -3.80 14.44
N GLY A 349 21.01 -2.66 14.57
CA GLY A 349 21.28 -1.73 15.69
C GLY A 349 20.81 -0.28 15.60
N GLY A 350 20.18 0.19 14.52
CA GLY A 350 19.64 1.56 14.55
C GLY A 350 19.12 2.07 13.20
N PHE A 351 17.89 2.58 13.23
CA PHE A 351 17.11 3.15 12.13
C PHE A 351 16.76 2.18 10.98
N GLU A 352 15.59 1.54 11.09
CA GLU A 352 14.89 0.99 9.93
C GLU A 352 14.32 2.14 9.08
N LEU A 353 15.00 2.45 7.97
CA LEU A 353 14.30 2.98 6.80
C LEU A 353 13.69 1.76 6.09
N GLN A 354 12.41 1.51 6.35
CA GLN A 354 11.65 0.47 5.66
C GLN A 354 11.71 0.72 4.14
N SER A 355 12.52 -0.07 3.44
CA SER A 355 12.33 -0.38 2.02
C SER A 355 12.91 -1.74 1.65
N ILE A 356 12.58 -2.78 2.42
CA ILE A 356 12.73 -4.14 1.91
C ILE A 356 11.60 -4.38 0.89
N ARG A 357 11.84 -4.03 -0.38
CA ARG A 357 11.17 -4.68 -1.52
C ARG A 357 11.73 -6.11 -1.61
N ALA A 358 11.27 -7.00 -0.74
CA ALA A 358 11.43 -8.43 -0.91
C ALA A 358 10.35 -8.92 -1.88
N GLY A 359 10.72 -8.98 -3.14
CA GLY A 359 10.04 -9.74 -4.18
C GLY A 359 11.14 -10.38 -5.02
N GLY A 360 11.36 -11.67 -4.77
CA GLY A 360 12.01 -12.59 -5.70
C GLY A 360 10.96 -13.36 -6.47
#